data_AF-A0A2T5LTK5-F1
#
_entry.id   AF-A0A2T5LTK5-F1
#
_cell.length_a   1.000
_cell.length_b   1.000
_cell.length_c   1.000
_cell.angle_alpha   90.00
_cell.angle_beta   90.00
_cell.angle_gamma   90.00
#
_symmetry.space_group_name_H-M   'P 1'
#
loop_
_entity.id
_entity.type
_entity.pdbx_description
1 polymer ?
#
loop_
_entity_poly.entity_id
_entity_poly.type
_entity_poly.pdbx_seq_one_letter_code
_entity_poly.pdbx_strand_id
1 'polypeptide(L)'
;MTSPVQSTWIDKGEREDYNPPQERKRPPPSNADENRPEKLAKSFEEPDLPSVSAQRPVVSEEYLHSLSMYQDEQETDKMDDLAGFEAQIPSMPETQTQTISTFFAHPIVFDHDPKDGSKPCHWCYNFAYGIVGLGDTTVEALNFGNGKYYELSGGHAGNDQEGTRMCTSCAKARIRIMRCPGHTIASMGDIDSFDFEAAYESLVAVSGQTNQAKNPWCSICPTPAFFKCETSNGCGLLLCEGCKILMQGFKGDIAQVVGTNKVFDPENGNRADVVFLLPDNELYRFYDLQKLPDMS
;
A
#
# COMPACT_ATOMS: atom_id res chain seq x y z
N MET A 1 68.01 -37.81 -34.37
CA MET A 1 66.86 -38.03 -33.47
C MET A 1 66.01 -36.76 -33.54
N THR A 2 65.27 -36.58 -34.63
CA THR A 2 63.84 -36.93 -34.86
C THR A 2 62.86 -35.90 -34.32
N SER A 3 62.58 -34.93 -35.22
CA SER A 3 61.32 -34.25 -35.59
C SER A 3 60.42 -33.53 -34.57
N PRO A 4 59.95 -32.31 -34.91
CA PRO A 4 58.70 -31.73 -34.39
C PRO A 4 57.49 -32.28 -35.18
N VAL A 5 56.37 -32.51 -34.49
CA VAL A 5 55.13 -32.98 -35.10
C VAL A 5 54.33 -31.80 -35.65
N GLN A 6 54.13 -31.79 -36.98
CA GLN A 6 53.01 -31.13 -37.67
C GLN A 6 51.83 -32.12 -37.79
N SER A 7 50.60 -31.62 -37.65
CA SER A 7 49.42 -32.00 -38.46
C SER A 7 48.27 -31.04 -38.09
N THR A 8 47.81 -30.10 -38.92
CA THR A 8 47.03 -30.16 -40.19
C THR A 8 45.66 -30.81 -40.07
N TRP A 9 44.61 -29.99 -39.92
CA TRP A 9 43.29 -30.21 -40.52
C TRP A 9 42.68 -28.85 -40.90
N ILE A 10 42.94 -28.44 -42.14
CA ILE A 10 42.06 -27.57 -42.91
C ILE A 10 41.11 -28.54 -43.62
N ASP A 11 39.82 -28.48 -43.32
CA ASP A 11 38.79 -28.95 -44.25
C ASP A 11 38.03 -27.75 -44.80
N LYS A 12 38.14 -27.63 -46.12
CA LYS A 12 37.29 -26.83 -46.99
C LYS A 12 36.04 -27.64 -47.30
N GLY A 13 34.88 -27.01 -47.18
CA GLY A 13 33.60 -27.41 -47.78
C GLY A 13 32.63 -26.29 -47.44
N GLU A 14 32.42 -25.34 -48.34
CA GLU A 14 31.36 -25.33 -49.38
C GLU A 14 29.94 -25.36 -48.79
N ARG A 15 29.11 -24.51 -49.38
CA ARG A 15 27.83 -23.98 -48.92
C ARG A 15 26.68 -24.97 -49.18
N GLU A 16 25.47 -24.52 -48.80
CA GLU A 16 24.14 -25.09 -49.10
C GLU A 16 23.76 -26.13 -48.03
N ASP A 17 22.84 -25.90 -47.07
CA ASP A 17 21.41 -25.56 -47.19
C ASP A 17 20.85 -25.09 -45.82
N TYR A 18 20.57 -23.80 -45.63
CA TYR A 18 19.76 -23.36 -44.48
C TYR A 18 18.30 -23.25 -44.91
N ASN A 19 17.46 -24.19 -44.46
CA ASN A 19 16.03 -24.19 -44.70
C ASN A 19 15.30 -23.96 -43.36
N PRO A 20 14.69 -22.78 -43.12
CA PRO A 20 14.04 -22.49 -41.84
C PRO A 20 12.77 -23.33 -41.64
N PRO A 21 12.45 -23.79 -40.42
CA PRO A 21 11.26 -24.60 -40.17
C PRO A 21 9.98 -23.81 -40.44
N GLN A 22 9.15 -24.32 -41.36
CA GLN A 22 7.79 -23.82 -41.59
C GLN A 22 6.88 -24.18 -40.40
N GLU A 23 6.12 -23.19 -39.93
CA GLU A 23 5.10 -23.30 -38.90
C GLU A 23 4.11 -24.45 -39.19
N ARG A 24 4.10 -25.45 -38.32
CA ARG A 24 3.04 -26.47 -38.31
C ARG A 24 1.83 -25.94 -37.52
N LYS A 25 0.76 -25.66 -38.25
CA LYS A 25 -0.58 -25.38 -37.72
C LYS A 25 -1.02 -26.52 -36.78
N ARG A 26 -1.39 -26.18 -35.54
CA ARG A 26 -1.95 -27.13 -34.56
C ARG A 26 -3.35 -27.59 -35.01
N PRO A 27 -3.67 -28.89 -35.01
CA PRO A 27 -5.04 -29.37 -35.16
C PRO A 27 -5.84 -29.17 -33.85
N PRO A 28 -7.18 -29.07 -33.92
CA PRO A 28 -8.04 -28.83 -32.77
C PRO A 28 -8.17 -30.07 -31.85
N PRO A 29 -8.48 -29.90 -30.56
CA PRO A 29 -8.61 -31.02 -29.63
C PRO A 29 -9.92 -31.77 -29.85
N SER A 30 -9.81 -33.09 -30.04
CA SER A 30 -10.91 -34.05 -30.00
C SER A 30 -11.10 -34.60 -28.58
N ASN A 31 -12.36 -34.74 -28.18
CA ASN A 31 -12.82 -35.33 -26.93
C ASN A 31 -12.55 -36.84 -26.81
N ALA A 32 -12.57 -37.31 -25.55
CA ALA A 32 -12.57 -38.68 -25.05
C ALA A 32 -11.22 -39.43 -25.15
N ASP A 33 -10.69 -39.94 -24.03
CA ASP A 33 -11.25 -41.15 -23.42
C ASP A 33 -10.72 -41.39 -22.00
N GLU A 34 -11.56 -42.10 -21.26
CA GLU A 34 -11.41 -42.58 -19.90
C GLU A 34 -10.28 -43.62 -19.79
N ASN A 35 -9.44 -43.49 -18.76
CA ASN A 35 -8.72 -44.53 -18.02
C ASN A 35 -7.36 -44.01 -17.53
N ARG A 36 -7.28 -43.63 -16.25
CA ARG A 36 -5.99 -43.59 -15.55
C ARG A 36 -6.13 -44.05 -14.09
N PRO A 37 -5.28 -44.95 -13.61
CA PRO A 37 -5.50 -45.65 -12.35
C PRO A 37 -5.17 -44.79 -11.13
N GLU A 38 -5.94 -45.01 -10.06
CA GLU A 38 -5.70 -44.54 -8.69
C GLU A 38 -4.28 -44.85 -8.22
N LYS A 39 -3.59 -43.84 -7.69
CA LYS A 39 -2.37 -44.04 -6.89
C LYS A 39 -2.47 -43.28 -5.57
N LEU A 40 -2.73 -44.09 -4.54
CA LEU A 40 -2.19 -44.06 -3.18
C LEU A 40 -1.93 -42.68 -2.54
N ALA A 41 -2.81 -42.37 -1.60
CA ALA A 41 -2.57 -41.42 -0.52
C ALA A 41 -1.34 -41.81 0.29
N LYS A 42 -0.45 -40.84 0.52
CA LYS A 42 0.53 -40.87 1.61
C LYS A 42 0.10 -39.79 2.61
N SER A 43 -0.38 -40.26 3.75
CA SER A 43 -0.62 -39.51 4.97
C SER A 43 0.68 -38.83 5.44
N PHE A 44 0.66 -37.52 5.56
CA PHE A 44 1.60 -36.78 6.39
C PHE A 44 0.89 -36.50 7.71
N GLU A 45 1.48 -36.96 8.81
CA GLU A 45 1.04 -36.68 10.17
C GLU A 45 1.37 -35.21 10.52
N GLU A 46 0.37 -34.46 10.96
CA GLU A 46 0.53 -33.14 11.58
C GLU A 46 1.07 -33.30 13.01
N PRO A 47 2.03 -32.47 13.46
CA PRO A 47 2.40 -32.40 14.86
C PRO A 47 1.42 -31.52 15.66
N ASP A 48 0.95 -32.05 16.79
CA ASP A 48 0.06 -31.40 17.76
C ASP A 48 0.62 -30.05 18.25
N LEU A 49 -0.12 -28.96 18.00
CA LEU A 49 0.08 -27.65 18.64
C LEU A 49 -0.87 -27.49 19.84
N PRO A 50 -0.38 -26.97 20.98
CA PRO A 50 -1.20 -26.82 22.17
C PRO A 50 -2.27 -25.73 21.99
N SER A 51 -3.52 -26.09 22.31
CA SER A 51 -4.66 -25.19 22.44
C SER A 51 -4.40 -24.13 23.51
N VAL A 52 -4.12 -22.90 23.09
CA VAL A 52 -4.11 -21.73 23.97
C VAL A 52 -5.47 -21.05 23.82
N SER A 53 -6.30 -21.19 24.86
CA SER A 53 -7.56 -20.47 25.00
C SER A 53 -7.30 -18.97 25.02
N ALA A 54 -7.73 -18.27 23.96
CA ALA A 54 -7.74 -16.82 23.91
C ALA A 54 -8.75 -16.27 24.93
N GLN A 55 -8.26 -15.89 26.11
CA GLN A 55 -9.01 -15.06 27.02
C GLN A 55 -9.08 -13.64 26.43
N ARG A 56 -10.29 -13.12 26.28
CA ARG A 56 -10.55 -11.74 25.87
C ARG A 56 -9.82 -10.79 26.83
N PRO A 57 -9.05 -9.79 26.36
CA PRO A 57 -8.52 -8.78 27.25
C PRO A 57 -9.67 -7.98 27.84
N VAL A 58 -9.75 -7.97 29.17
CA VAL A 58 -10.67 -7.14 29.93
C VAL A 58 -10.13 -5.72 29.87
N VAL A 59 -10.80 -4.85 29.12
CA VAL A 59 -10.55 -3.40 29.15
C VAL A 59 -10.85 -2.92 30.56
N SER A 60 -9.89 -2.26 31.21
CA SER A 60 -10.06 -1.84 32.61
C SER A 60 -11.11 -0.74 32.74
N GLU A 61 -11.92 -0.84 33.80
CA GLU A 61 -12.98 0.11 34.14
C GLU A 61 -12.45 1.54 34.34
N GLU A 62 -11.18 1.66 34.76
CA GLU A 62 -10.45 2.93 34.88
C GLU A 62 -10.30 3.66 33.53
N TYR A 63 -10.16 2.92 32.41
CA TYR A 63 -10.11 3.52 31.07
C TYR A 63 -11.47 4.08 30.64
N LEU A 64 -12.55 3.38 30.95
CA LEU A 64 -13.92 3.86 30.70
C LEU A 64 -14.26 5.07 31.57
N HIS A 65 -13.77 5.12 32.81
CA HIS A 65 -13.95 6.26 33.72
C HIS A 65 -13.16 7.51 33.27
N SER A 66 -12.07 7.33 32.51
CA SER A 66 -11.34 8.48 31.94
C SER A 66 -12.09 9.18 30.80
N LEU A 67 -13.04 8.49 30.16
CA LEU A 67 -13.90 9.04 29.11
C LEU A 67 -15.11 9.81 29.67
N SER A 68 -15.50 9.58 30.92
CA SER A 68 -16.67 10.21 31.56
C SER A 68 -16.36 11.53 32.29
N MET A 69 -15.09 11.92 32.43
CA MET A 69 -14.66 13.08 33.21
C MET A 69 -14.91 14.47 32.55
N TYR A 70 -15.71 14.54 31.48
CA TYR A 70 -16.17 15.82 30.90
C TYR A 70 -17.58 16.23 31.36
N GLN A 71 -18.11 15.64 32.42
CA GLN A 71 -19.42 15.99 32.96
C GLN A 71 -19.36 16.20 34.47
N ASP A 72 -18.89 17.38 34.88
CA ASP A 72 -19.27 18.05 36.13
C ASP A 72 -19.67 19.48 35.73
N GLU A 73 -20.65 20.18 36.27
CA GLU A 73 -21.77 19.98 37.20
C GLU A 73 -22.56 21.28 37.05
N GLN A 74 -23.90 21.26 36.96
CA GLN A 74 -24.70 22.40 37.45
C GLN A 74 -26.13 21.99 37.74
N GLU A 75 -26.36 21.84 39.04
CA GLU A 75 -27.62 21.89 39.76
C GLU A 75 -28.52 23.04 39.21
N THR A 76 -29.70 22.72 38.68
CA THR A 76 -30.81 23.70 38.62
C THR A 76 -32.15 23.00 38.81
N ASP A 77 -32.70 23.20 40.00
CA ASP A 77 -34.13 23.25 40.24
C ASP A 77 -34.79 24.19 39.22
N LYS A 78 -35.66 23.65 38.36
CA LYS A 78 -36.93 24.24 37.89
C LYS A 78 -37.50 23.38 36.76
N MET A 79 -38.49 22.57 37.14
CA MET A 79 -39.51 22.09 36.22
C MET A 79 -40.31 23.27 35.67
N ASP A 80 -40.78 23.07 34.45
CA ASP A 80 -41.83 23.79 33.72
C ASP A 80 -41.41 24.92 32.78
N ASP A 81 -41.95 24.80 31.55
CA ASP A 81 -41.95 25.73 30.42
C ASP A 81 -40.69 25.90 29.57
N LEU A 82 -40.39 24.91 28.71
CA LEU A 82 -39.91 25.15 27.33
C LEU A 82 -40.22 23.96 26.40
N ALA A 83 -41.50 23.72 26.12
CA ALA A 83 -41.91 22.93 24.95
C ALA A 83 -41.80 23.82 23.69
N GLY A 84 -40.67 23.77 22.98
CA GLY A 84 -40.54 24.56 21.74
C GLY A 84 -39.17 24.69 21.08
N PHE A 85 -38.17 23.91 21.45
CA PHE A 85 -36.89 23.87 20.73
C PHE A 85 -36.42 22.43 20.57
N GLU A 86 -36.99 21.70 19.61
CA GLU A 86 -36.28 20.56 19.00
C GLU A 86 -35.11 21.13 18.20
N ALA A 87 -34.03 21.48 18.89
CA ALA A 87 -32.75 21.65 18.24
C ALA A 87 -32.38 20.28 17.65
N GLN A 88 -32.38 20.18 16.33
CA GLN A 88 -31.79 19.06 15.62
C GLN A 88 -30.31 18.97 16.01
N ILE A 89 -30.02 18.14 17.01
CA ILE A 89 -28.66 17.69 17.30
C ILE A 89 -28.22 17.00 16.02
N PRO A 90 -27.19 17.50 15.31
CA PRO A 90 -26.66 16.79 14.16
C PRO A 90 -26.31 15.37 14.63
N SER A 91 -26.90 14.35 14.01
CA SER A 91 -26.60 12.96 14.36
C SER A 91 -25.08 12.80 14.24
N MET A 92 -24.38 12.56 15.36
CA MET A 92 -22.99 12.20 15.28
C MET A 92 -22.88 10.99 14.35
N PRO A 93 -21.90 10.96 13.43
CA PRO A 93 -21.70 9.78 12.60
C PRO A 93 -21.60 8.57 13.53
N GLU A 94 -22.49 7.59 13.31
CA GLU A 94 -22.55 6.40 14.14
C GLU A 94 -21.18 5.73 14.13
N THR A 95 -20.60 5.55 15.31
CA THR A 95 -19.35 4.80 15.45
C THR A 95 -19.65 3.34 15.12
N GLN A 96 -18.97 2.79 14.13
CA GLN A 96 -19.20 1.43 13.65
C GLN A 96 -17.93 0.61 13.74
N THR A 97 -18.03 -0.60 14.28
CA THR A 97 -16.96 -1.59 14.20
C THR A 97 -16.96 -2.21 12.81
N GLN A 98 -15.79 -2.29 12.19
CA GLN A 98 -15.61 -2.95 10.91
C GLN A 98 -14.23 -3.60 10.78
N THR A 99 -14.12 -4.54 9.86
CA THR A 99 -12.83 -5.16 9.51
C THR A 99 -12.20 -4.42 8.33
N ILE A 100 -10.93 -4.04 8.46
CA ILE A 100 -10.15 -3.37 7.42
C ILE A 100 -8.84 -4.13 7.16
N SER A 101 -8.34 -4.09 5.92
CA SER A 101 -6.95 -4.45 5.60
C SER A 101 -6.12 -3.16 5.61
N THR A 102 -4.97 -3.20 6.27
CA THR A 102 -4.06 -2.05 6.43
C THR A 102 -2.61 -2.50 6.44
N PHE A 103 -1.73 -1.59 6.03
CA PHE A 103 -0.28 -1.72 6.15
C PHE A 103 0.30 -0.81 7.25
N PHE A 104 -0.58 -0.13 7.98
CA PHE A 104 -0.25 0.97 8.89
C PHE A 104 -0.94 0.77 10.22
N ALA A 105 -0.26 1.12 11.30
CA ALA A 105 -0.83 1.15 12.63
C ALA A 105 -1.80 2.33 12.76
N HIS A 106 -3.05 2.05 13.15
CA HIS A 106 -4.06 3.08 13.42
C HIS A 106 -4.06 3.50 14.91
N PRO A 107 -4.42 4.76 15.23
CA PRO A 107 -4.83 5.84 14.32
C PRO A 107 -3.65 6.42 13.53
N ILE A 108 -3.94 6.86 12.31
CA ILE A 108 -2.99 7.58 11.46
C ILE A 108 -3.13 9.10 11.71
N VAL A 109 -2.01 9.77 11.96
CA VAL A 109 -1.93 11.23 12.10
C VAL A 109 -1.37 11.83 10.82
N PHE A 110 -2.11 12.72 10.15
CA PHE A 110 -1.74 13.27 8.83
C PHE A 110 -1.10 14.67 8.86
N ASP A 111 -0.99 15.28 10.03
CA ASP A 111 -0.41 16.61 10.28
C ASP A 111 0.68 16.57 11.36
N HIS A 112 1.43 15.46 11.43
CA HIS A 112 2.46 15.25 12.44
C HIS A 112 3.73 16.04 12.12
N ASP A 113 3.81 17.27 12.62
CA ASP A 113 4.93 18.21 12.44
C ASP A 113 5.53 18.66 13.80
N PRO A 114 6.21 17.77 14.54
CA PRO A 114 6.79 18.08 15.85
C PRO A 114 7.91 19.10 15.72
N LYS A 115 7.86 20.18 16.52
CA LYS A 115 8.84 21.28 16.48
C LYS A 115 10.23 20.90 17.00
N ASP A 116 10.29 19.90 17.87
CA ASP A 116 11.52 19.42 18.52
C ASP A 116 12.21 18.28 17.77
N GLY A 117 11.62 17.82 16.65
CA GLY A 117 12.12 16.68 15.88
C GLY A 117 11.93 15.32 16.56
N SER A 118 11.28 15.27 17.73
CA SER A 118 10.96 14.01 18.40
C SER A 118 9.93 13.21 17.57
N LYS A 119 10.10 11.88 17.52
CA LYS A 119 9.19 10.97 16.79
C LYS A 119 8.90 11.44 15.34
N PRO A 120 9.90 11.47 14.45
CA PRO A 120 9.71 11.99 13.10
C PRO A 120 8.60 11.27 12.32
N CYS A 121 8.11 11.93 11.27
CA CYS A 121 7.23 11.34 10.26
C CYS A 121 7.82 10.03 9.74
N HIS A 122 7.03 8.95 9.71
CA HIS A 122 7.50 7.63 9.30
C HIS A 122 8.02 7.62 7.85
N TRP A 123 7.38 8.37 6.95
CA TRP A 123 7.85 8.52 5.55
C TRP A 123 9.14 9.32 5.41
N CYS A 124 9.36 10.32 6.26
CA CYS A 124 10.61 11.11 6.23
C CYS A 124 11.76 10.34 6.86
N TYR A 125 11.48 9.58 7.92
CA TYR A 125 12.47 8.81 8.65
C TYR A 125 12.90 7.55 7.88
N ASN A 126 11.93 6.84 7.29
CA ASN A 126 12.17 5.65 6.51
C ASN A 126 11.31 5.67 5.23
N PHE A 127 11.93 5.96 4.09
CA PHE A 127 11.19 6.04 2.82
C PHE A 127 10.46 4.72 2.48
N ALA A 128 11.02 3.57 2.89
CA ALA A 128 10.45 2.25 2.65
C ALA A 128 9.12 2.07 3.38
N TYR A 129 8.86 2.83 4.45
CA TYR A 129 7.58 2.79 5.17
C TYR A 129 6.39 3.09 4.25
N GLY A 130 6.53 3.98 3.27
CA GLY A 130 5.49 4.21 2.28
C GLY A 130 5.34 3.10 1.24
N ILE A 131 6.38 2.29 1.06
CA ILE A 131 6.43 1.26 0.01
C ILE A 131 5.92 -0.06 0.55
N VAL A 132 6.41 -0.50 1.70
CA VAL A 132 6.08 -1.80 2.31
C VAL A 132 5.27 -1.70 3.60
N GLY A 133 5.20 -0.52 4.22
CA GLY A 133 4.48 -0.33 5.49
C GLY A 133 5.02 -1.24 6.59
N LEU A 134 4.10 -1.71 7.43
CA LEU A 134 4.33 -2.72 8.47
C LEU A 134 3.93 -4.14 8.01
N GLY A 135 3.64 -4.31 6.72
CA GLY A 135 3.04 -5.52 6.14
C GLY A 135 1.50 -5.51 6.18
N ASP A 136 0.86 -6.22 5.26
CA ASP A 136 -0.61 -6.32 5.20
C ASP A 136 -1.13 -7.09 6.42
N THR A 137 -2.07 -6.51 7.15
CA THR A 137 -2.80 -7.18 8.21
C THR A 137 -4.28 -6.82 8.15
N THR A 138 -5.11 -7.72 8.69
CA THR A 138 -6.55 -7.52 8.82
C THR A 138 -6.88 -7.16 10.26
N VAL A 139 -7.54 -6.03 10.45
CA VAL A 139 -7.79 -5.40 11.76
C VAL A 139 -9.28 -5.20 11.96
N GLU A 140 -9.76 -5.52 13.16
CA GLU A 140 -11.05 -5.04 13.63
C GLU A 140 -10.85 -3.63 14.17
N ALA A 141 -11.52 -2.64 13.59
CA ALA A 141 -11.33 -1.23 13.92
C ALA A 141 -12.66 -0.52 14.19
N LEU A 142 -12.64 0.42 15.14
CA LEU A 142 -13.69 1.42 15.30
C LEU A 142 -13.53 2.51 14.25
N ASN A 143 -14.57 2.73 13.44
CA ASN A 143 -14.65 3.82 12.48
C ASN A 143 -15.57 4.91 13.01
N PHE A 144 -15.05 6.13 13.11
CA PHE A 144 -15.77 7.30 13.59
C PHE A 144 -16.46 8.10 12.47
N GLY A 145 -16.44 7.60 11.22
CA GLY A 145 -17.03 8.24 10.05
C GLY A 145 -16.25 9.46 9.52
N ASN A 146 -15.30 9.99 10.28
CA ASN A 146 -14.47 11.15 9.94
C ASN A 146 -13.11 10.78 9.33
N GLY A 147 -12.94 9.52 8.90
CA GLY A 147 -11.66 9.01 8.39
C GLY A 147 -10.64 8.68 9.47
N LYS A 148 -11.04 8.62 10.75
CA LYS A 148 -10.23 8.08 11.84
C LYS A 148 -10.67 6.67 12.18
N TYR A 149 -9.68 5.80 12.37
CA TYR A 149 -9.84 4.43 12.81
C TYR A 149 -9.04 4.19 14.07
N TYR A 150 -9.54 3.31 14.93
CA TYR A 150 -8.82 2.81 16.11
C TYR A 150 -8.85 1.29 16.10
N GLU A 151 -7.69 0.67 16.24
CA GLU A 151 -7.57 -0.79 16.26
C GLU A 151 -8.16 -1.35 17.57
N LEU A 152 -9.07 -2.31 17.45
CA LEU A 152 -9.61 -3.08 18.57
C LEU A 152 -8.85 -4.39 18.75
N SER A 153 -8.55 -5.08 17.64
CA SER A 153 -7.87 -6.37 17.65
C SER A 153 -7.24 -6.69 16.28
N GLY A 154 -6.20 -7.54 16.28
CA GLY A 154 -5.54 -8.03 15.05
C GLY A 154 -4.61 -7.03 14.35
N GLY A 155 -4.55 -5.79 14.83
CA GLY A 155 -3.72 -4.73 14.25
C GLY A 155 -2.31 -4.63 14.79
N HIS A 156 -1.55 -3.71 14.21
CA HIS A 156 -0.14 -3.52 14.51
C HIS A 156 0.08 -2.98 15.94
N ALA A 157 -0.89 -2.26 16.51
CA ALA A 157 -0.82 -1.77 17.89
C ALA A 157 -0.70 -2.93 18.90
N GLY A 158 -1.27 -4.10 18.60
CA GLY A 158 -1.12 -5.32 19.41
C GLY A 158 0.32 -5.89 19.42
N ASN A 159 1.17 -5.46 18.49
CA ASN A 159 2.59 -5.82 18.39
C ASN A 159 3.51 -4.64 18.80
N ASP A 160 3.05 -3.83 19.75
CA ASP A 160 3.75 -2.66 20.29
C ASP A 160 4.13 -1.59 19.24
N GLN A 161 3.45 -1.57 18.08
CA GLN A 161 3.66 -0.52 17.09
C GLN A 161 2.88 0.73 17.47
N GLU A 162 3.56 1.87 17.53
CA GLU A 162 2.89 3.15 17.73
C GLU A 162 2.10 3.58 16.48
N GLY A 163 1.06 4.39 16.71
CA GLY A 163 0.23 4.93 15.64
C GLY A 163 1.05 5.63 14.55
N THR A 164 0.60 5.47 13.31
CA THR A 164 1.31 5.92 12.12
C THR A 164 1.33 7.45 12.03
N ARG A 165 2.49 8.03 11.73
CA ARG A 165 2.67 9.50 11.65
C ARG A 165 3.12 9.93 10.27
N MET A 166 2.31 10.76 9.63
CA MET A 166 2.58 11.43 8.37
C MET A 166 2.61 12.94 8.61
N CYS A 167 3.68 13.62 8.18
CA CYS A 167 3.75 15.07 8.26
C CYS A 167 2.92 15.74 7.17
N THR A 168 2.62 17.03 7.35
CA THR A 168 1.84 17.82 6.39
C THR A 168 2.47 17.82 4.99
N SER A 169 3.81 17.78 4.89
CA SER A 169 4.51 17.73 3.60
C SER A 169 4.23 16.42 2.85
N CYS A 170 4.37 15.28 3.53
CA CYS A 170 4.09 13.96 2.95
C CYS A 170 2.60 13.80 2.60
N ALA A 171 1.71 14.29 3.45
CA ALA A 171 0.28 14.31 3.19
C ALA A 171 -0.07 15.15 1.94
N LYS A 172 0.40 16.39 1.88
CA LYS A 172 0.14 17.29 0.74
C LYS A 172 0.73 16.77 -0.57
N ALA A 173 1.85 16.06 -0.54
CA ALA A 173 2.40 15.44 -1.75
C ALA A 173 1.40 14.47 -2.40
N ARG A 174 0.71 13.64 -1.61
CA ARG A 174 -0.32 12.71 -2.09
C ARG A 174 -1.57 13.42 -2.58
N ILE A 175 -2.01 14.44 -1.84
CA ILE A 175 -3.17 15.26 -2.23
C ILE A 175 -2.93 15.98 -3.57
N ARG A 176 -1.71 16.45 -3.83
CA ARG A 176 -1.37 17.07 -5.12
C ARG A 176 -1.50 16.08 -6.28
N ILE A 177 -1.10 14.83 -6.08
CA ILE A 177 -1.29 13.76 -7.07
C ILE A 177 -2.79 13.56 -7.32
N MET A 178 -3.57 13.34 -6.27
CA MET A 178 -5.03 13.12 -6.38
C MET A 178 -5.77 14.29 -7.05
N ARG A 179 -5.37 15.53 -6.74
CA ARG A 179 -6.00 16.75 -7.28
C ARG A 179 -5.41 17.20 -8.62
N CYS A 180 -4.54 16.39 -9.22
CA CYS A 180 -4.00 16.71 -10.54
C CYS A 180 -5.15 16.71 -11.56
N PRO A 181 -5.34 17.79 -12.34
CA PRO A 181 -6.47 17.88 -13.29
C PRO A 181 -6.38 16.87 -14.44
N GLY A 182 -5.22 16.26 -14.61
CA GLY A 182 -4.94 15.16 -15.54
C GLY A 182 -3.47 14.81 -15.47
N HIS A 183 -3.12 13.54 -15.67
CA HIS A 183 -1.72 13.10 -15.59
C HIS A 183 -1.10 12.98 -17.00
N THR A 184 -0.21 13.92 -17.33
CA THR A 184 0.63 13.85 -18.54
C THR A 184 1.99 13.28 -18.17
N ILE A 185 2.29 12.08 -18.67
CA ILE A 185 3.48 11.32 -18.26
C ILE A 185 4.65 11.54 -19.21
N ALA A 186 5.83 11.87 -18.67
CA ALA A 186 7.08 12.03 -19.39
C ALA A 186 8.20 11.16 -18.78
N SER A 187 9.23 10.85 -19.58
CA SER A 187 10.41 10.11 -19.13
C SER A 187 11.31 10.99 -18.24
N MET A 188 11.97 10.39 -17.25
CA MET A 188 12.91 11.05 -16.34
C MET A 188 14.38 10.84 -16.70
N GLY A 189 14.71 9.91 -17.60
CA GLY A 189 16.10 9.58 -17.92
C GLY A 189 16.26 8.15 -18.43
N ASP A 190 17.52 7.71 -18.48
CA ASP A 190 17.89 6.41 -19.03
C ASP A 190 17.77 5.28 -17.98
N ILE A 191 17.06 4.22 -18.37
CA ILE A 191 16.76 3.04 -17.55
C ILE A 191 17.96 2.07 -17.56
N ASP A 192 18.76 2.08 -18.63
CA ASP A 192 19.75 1.03 -18.92
C ASP A 192 20.94 1.02 -17.93
N SER A 193 21.16 2.14 -17.24
CA SER A 193 22.22 2.28 -16.22
C SER A 193 21.73 2.11 -14.78
N PHE A 194 20.45 1.79 -14.60
CA PHE A 194 19.85 1.73 -13.26
C PHE A 194 20.23 0.46 -12.52
N ASP A 195 20.78 0.63 -11.31
CA ASP A 195 21.11 -0.47 -10.42
C ASP A 195 19.86 -0.91 -9.62
N PHE A 196 19.16 -1.90 -10.17
CA PHE A 196 17.95 -2.46 -9.54
C PHE A 196 18.26 -3.16 -8.23
N GLU A 197 19.38 -3.87 -8.13
CA GLU A 197 19.76 -4.63 -6.94
C GLU A 197 19.98 -3.67 -5.76
N ALA A 198 20.82 -2.66 -5.94
CA ALA A 198 21.05 -1.64 -4.92
C ALA A 198 19.77 -0.86 -4.56
N ALA A 199 18.86 -0.66 -5.53
CA ALA A 199 17.56 -0.05 -5.25
C ALA A 199 16.74 -0.93 -4.29
N TYR A 200 16.55 -2.21 -4.59
CA TYR A 200 15.74 -3.10 -3.72
C TYR A 200 16.40 -3.35 -2.37
N GLU A 201 17.72 -3.47 -2.30
CA GLU A 201 18.45 -3.56 -1.03
C GLU A 201 18.18 -2.35 -0.14
N SER A 202 17.97 -1.16 -0.72
CA SER A 202 17.66 0.05 0.06
C SER A 202 16.28 0.03 0.73
N LEU A 203 15.38 -0.89 0.36
CA LEU A 203 14.11 -1.09 1.08
C LEU A 203 14.29 -1.78 2.42
N VAL A 204 15.38 -2.55 2.59
CA VAL A 204 15.66 -3.26 3.83
C VAL A 204 16.23 -2.27 4.84
N ALA A 205 15.44 -1.92 5.84
CA ALA A 205 15.85 -0.94 6.82
C ALA A 205 16.97 -1.48 7.73
N VAL A 206 18.09 -0.76 7.79
CA VAL A 206 19.08 -0.97 8.85
C VAL A 206 18.59 -0.27 10.11
N SER A 207 18.48 -1.03 11.21
CA SER A 207 17.97 -0.51 12.49
C SER A 207 18.75 0.72 12.96
N GLY A 208 18.02 1.78 13.33
CA GLY A 208 18.59 3.01 13.91
C GLY A 208 19.12 4.03 12.91
N GLN A 209 18.94 3.83 11.59
CA GLN A 209 19.34 4.81 10.58
C GLN A 209 18.13 5.39 9.83
N THR A 210 18.23 6.67 9.49
CA THR A 210 17.28 7.30 8.55
C THR A 210 17.53 6.72 7.16
N ASN A 211 16.52 6.09 6.57
CA ASN A 211 16.60 5.61 5.19
C ASN A 211 15.97 6.65 4.28
N GLN A 212 16.83 7.37 3.56
CA GLN A 212 16.40 8.23 2.46
C GLN A 212 16.42 7.44 1.16
N ALA A 213 15.42 7.65 0.33
CA ALA A 213 15.37 7.04 -1.00
C ALA A 213 16.55 7.55 -1.83
N LYS A 214 17.45 6.64 -2.23
CA LYS A 214 18.54 6.97 -3.17
C LYS A 214 18.04 7.05 -4.61
N ASN A 215 16.93 6.38 -4.90
CA ASN A 215 16.34 6.25 -6.22
C ASN A 215 14.86 6.68 -6.19
N PRO A 216 14.31 7.18 -7.31
CA PRO A 216 12.88 7.42 -7.44
C PRO A 216 12.09 6.10 -7.45
N TRP A 217 10.97 6.06 -6.74
CA TRP A 217 10.07 4.90 -6.67
C TRP A 217 8.71 5.22 -7.25
N CYS A 218 8.08 4.21 -7.86
CA CYS A 218 6.72 4.32 -8.36
C CYS A 218 5.77 4.70 -7.22
N SER A 219 4.84 5.60 -7.53
CA SER A 219 3.80 6.06 -6.59
C SER A 219 2.66 5.05 -6.45
N ILE A 220 2.67 3.94 -7.19
CA ILE A 220 1.56 2.98 -7.22
C ILE A 220 2.01 1.58 -6.76
N CYS A 221 3.19 1.13 -7.17
CA CYS A 221 3.70 -0.21 -6.86
C CYS A 221 5.14 -0.15 -6.33
N PRO A 222 5.68 -1.24 -5.75
CA PRO A 222 7.00 -1.25 -5.14
C PRO A 222 8.10 -1.48 -6.19
N THR A 223 8.12 -0.70 -7.27
CA THR A 223 9.15 -0.76 -8.31
C THR A 223 9.79 0.61 -8.56
N PRO A 224 11.08 0.69 -8.96
CA PRO A 224 11.72 1.94 -9.32
C PRO A 224 10.98 2.71 -10.42
N ALA A 225 10.97 4.04 -10.32
CA ALA A 225 10.29 4.92 -11.26
C ALA A 225 11.24 5.52 -12.29
N PHE A 226 10.77 5.57 -13.53
CA PHE A 226 11.47 6.16 -14.67
C PHE A 226 10.65 7.21 -15.41
N PHE A 227 9.40 7.40 -14.98
CA PHE A 227 8.47 8.36 -15.55
C PHE A 227 7.89 9.26 -14.46
N LYS A 228 7.50 10.48 -14.82
CA LYS A 228 6.84 11.43 -13.93
C LYS A 228 5.67 12.12 -14.62
N CYS A 229 4.72 12.60 -13.82
CA CYS A 229 3.74 13.55 -14.30
C CYS A 229 4.37 14.95 -14.45
N GLU A 230 4.13 15.62 -15.59
CA GLU A 230 4.59 16.98 -15.87
C GLU A 230 3.47 18.02 -15.90
N THR A 231 2.22 17.62 -15.70
CA THR A 231 1.08 18.53 -15.71
C THR A 231 1.23 19.60 -14.63
N SER A 232 1.12 20.88 -15.02
CA SER A 232 1.17 22.04 -14.13
C SER A 232 2.38 22.05 -13.18
N ASN A 233 3.60 21.91 -13.72
CA ASN A 233 4.87 21.77 -12.99
C ASN A 233 5.07 20.43 -12.24
N GLY A 234 4.26 19.42 -12.57
CA GLY A 234 4.34 18.08 -12.03
C GLY A 234 3.68 17.95 -10.66
N CYS A 235 2.66 17.09 -10.56
CA CYS A 235 1.95 16.85 -9.31
C CYS A 235 2.74 15.99 -8.30
N GLY A 236 3.93 15.51 -8.67
CA GLY A 236 4.76 14.60 -7.88
C GLY A 236 4.52 13.12 -8.15
N LEU A 237 3.62 12.76 -9.07
CA LEU A 237 3.39 11.38 -9.47
C LEU A 237 4.61 10.83 -10.22
N LEU A 238 5.14 9.70 -9.74
CA LEU A 238 6.23 8.96 -10.35
C LEU A 238 5.74 7.56 -10.72
N LEU A 239 6.14 7.03 -11.87
CA LEU A 239 5.70 5.73 -12.37
C LEU A 239 6.88 4.89 -12.86
N CYS A 240 6.81 3.58 -12.60
CA CYS A 240 7.59 2.59 -13.34
C CYS A 240 7.01 2.41 -14.76
N GLU A 241 7.68 1.62 -15.59
CA GLU A 241 7.23 1.37 -16.96
C GLU A 241 5.84 0.69 -17.00
N GLY A 242 5.62 -0.34 -16.20
CA GLY A 242 4.34 -1.06 -16.14
C GLY A 242 3.18 -0.14 -15.75
N CYS A 243 3.33 0.62 -14.66
CA CYS A 243 2.30 1.57 -14.23
C CYS A 243 2.12 2.71 -15.23
N LYS A 244 3.16 3.13 -15.96
CA LYS A 244 3.03 4.12 -17.04
C LYS A 244 2.16 3.58 -18.19
N ILE A 245 2.33 2.33 -18.59
CA ILE A 245 1.51 1.70 -19.64
C ILE A 245 0.04 1.66 -19.21
N LEU A 246 -0.23 1.20 -17.98
CA LEU A 246 -1.58 1.17 -17.43
C LEU A 246 -2.17 2.58 -17.29
N MET A 247 -1.38 3.55 -16.83
CA MET A 247 -1.82 4.95 -16.69
C MET A 247 -2.26 5.53 -18.04
N GLN A 248 -1.54 5.22 -19.13
CA GLN A 248 -1.93 5.62 -20.48
C GLN A 248 -3.20 4.91 -20.96
N GLY A 249 -3.30 3.60 -20.73
CA GLY A 249 -4.47 2.80 -21.10
C GLY A 249 -5.76 3.25 -20.41
N PHE A 250 -5.66 3.58 -19.12
CA PHE A 250 -6.77 4.06 -18.29
C PHE A 250 -6.92 5.58 -18.28
N LYS A 251 -6.26 6.31 -19.19
CA LYS A 251 -6.40 7.76 -19.38
C LYS A 251 -6.19 8.58 -18.10
N GLY A 252 -5.24 8.18 -17.27
CA GLY A 252 -4.92 8.89 -16.02
C GLY A 252 -5.67 8.40 -14.78
N ASP A 253 -6.53 7.37 -14.88
CA ASP A 253 -7.29 6.85 -13.75
C ASP A 253 -6.41 5.95 -12.85
N ILE A 254 -5.95 6.52 -11.73
CA ILE A 254 -5.14 5.80 -10.73
C ILE A 254 -5.90 4.61 -10.13
N ALA A 255 -7.21 4.73 -9.88
CA ALA A 255 -7.98 3.66 -9.24
C ALA A 255 -8.04 2.40 -10.12
N GLN A 256 -8.18 2.57 -11.44
CA GLN A 256 -8.12 1.46 -12.39
C GLN A 256 -6.73 0.82 -12.46
N VAL A 257 -5.65 1.62 -12.42
CA VAL A 257 -4.28 1.09 -12.35
C VAL A 257 -4.08 0.25 -11.09
N VAL A 258 -4.48 0.77 -9.92
CA VAL A 258 -4.36 0.11 -8.61
C VAL A 258 -5.16 -1.19 -8.57
N GLY A 259 -6.40 -1.17 -9.08
CA GLY A 259 -7.24 -2.37 -9.16
C GLY A 259 -6.64 -3.44 -10.08
N THR A 260 -6.10 -3.02 -11.22
CA THR A 260 -5.44 -3.91 -12.18
C THR A 260 -4.20 -4.56 -11.55
N ASN A 261 -3.35 -3.78 -10.87
CA ASN A 261 -2.19 -4.29 -10.15
C ASN A 261 -2.58 -5.33 -9.08
N LYS A 262 -3.64 -5.06 -8.29
CA LYS A 262 -4.12 -5.99 -7.26
C LYS A 262 -4.64 -7.31 -7.85
N VAL A 263 -5.18 -7.28 -9.07
CA VAL A 263 -5.62 -8.51 -9.77
C VAL A 263 -4.42 -9.32 -10.26
N PHE A 264 -3.41 -8.66 -10.82
CA PHE A 264 -2.21 -9.34 -11.33
C PHE A 264 -1.29 -9.86 -10.22
N ASP A 265 -1.13 -9.09 -9.15
CA ASP A 265 -0.32 -9.43 -7.99
C ASP A 265 -1.01 -8.94 -6.71
N PRO A 266 -1.84 -9.80 -6.08
CA PRO A 266 -2.59 -9.44 -4.90
C PRO A 266 -1.73 -9.03 -3.70
N GLU A 267 -0.52 -9.57 -3.58
CA GLU A 267 0.33 -9.36 -2.41
C GLU A 267 1.28 -8.19 -2.60
N ASN A 268 1.89 -8.05 -3.79
CA ASN A 268 2.96 -7.09 -4.03
C ASN A 268 2.68 -6.13 -5.20
N GLY A 269 1.50 -6.20 -5.82
CA GLY A 269 1.15 -5.37 -6.98
C GLY A 269 1.06 -3.88 -6.66
N ASN A 270 0.81 -3.53 -5.40
CA ASN A 270 0.69 -2.15 -4.96
C ASN A 270 1.57 -1.87 -3.76
N ARG A 271 2.04 -0.62 -3.66
CA ARG A 271 2.75 -0.15 -2.47
C ARG A 271 1.77 0.08 -1.32
N ALA A 272 2.27 -0.02 -0.09
CA ALA A 272 1.47 0.12 1.14
C ALA A 272 0.63 1.40 1.18
N ASP A 273 1.21 2.55 0.82
CA ASP A 273 0.53 3.84 0.91
C ASP A 273 -0.33 4.22 -0.32
N VAL A 274 -0.54 3.30 -1.26
CA VAL A 274 -1.28 3.58 -2.49
C VAL A 274 -2.73 3.99 -2.23
N VAL A 275 -3.31 3.49 -1.13
CA VAL A 275 -4.69 3.81 -0.72
C VAL A 275 -4.89 5.32 -0.52
N PHE A 276 -3.83 6.06 -0.16
CA PHE A 276 -3.87 7.50 0.00
C PHE A 276 -3.85 8.27 -1.33
N LEU A 277 -3.79 7.58 -2.47
CA LEU A 277 -3.96 8.15 -3.81
C LEU A 277 -5.34 7.84 -4.41
N LEU A 278 -6.16 7.04 -3.73
CA LEU A 278 -7.51 6.69 -4.18
C LEU A 278 -8.54 7.70 -3.66
N PRO A 279 -9.69 7.89 -4.33
CA PRO A 279 -10.76 8.73 -3.79
C PRO A 279 -11.28 8.21 -2.43
N ASP A 280 -11.87 9.10 -1.64
CA ASP A 280 -12.56 8.80 -0.37
C ASP A 280 -11.74 8.09 0.72
N ASN A 281 -10.41 8.15 0.65
CA ASN A 281 -9.52 7.59 1.65
C ASN A 281 -9.43 8.47 2.93
N GLU A 282 -8.83 7.93 4.00
CA GLU A 282 -8.63 8.60 5.30
C GLU A 282 -7.93 9.96 5.19
N LEU A 283 -6.83 10.03 4.45
CA LEU A 283 -6.07 11.26 4.23
C LEU A 283 -6.93 12.31 3.51
N TYR A 284 -7.67 11.89 2.47
CA TYR A 284 -8.52 12.80 1.73
C TYR A 284 -9.62 13.37 2.62
N ARG A 285 -10.32 12.52 3.37
CA ARG A 285 -11.36 12.93 4.33
C ARG A 285 -10.81 13.89 5.38
N PHE A 286 -9.62 13.62 5.93
CA PHE A 286 -8.98 14.52 6.90
C PHE A 286 -8.80 15.93 6.33
N TYR A 287 -8.27 16.08 5.12
CA TYR A 287 -8.02 17.40 4.51
C TYR A 287 -9.23 18.06 3.86
N ASP A 288 -10.23 17.30 3.44
CA ASP A 288 -11.49 17.86 2.94
C ASP A 288 -12.41 18.29 4.10
N LEU A 289 -12.44 17.58 5.22
CA LEU A 289 -13.16 18.00 6.43
C LEU A 289 -12.52 19.23 7.08
N GLN A 290 -11.20 19.42 6.95
CA GLN A 290 -10.53 20.66 7.34
C GLN A 290 -10.89 21.88 6.47
N LYS A 291 -11.61 21.71 5.35
CA LYS A 291 -12.18 22.84 4.59
C LYS A 291 -13.51 23.36 5.17
N LEU A 292 -13.98 22.83 6.31
CA LEU A 292 -15.02 23.48 7.10
C LEU A 292 -14.37 24.42 8.12
N PRO A 293 -13.92 25.61 7.68
CA PRO A 293 -14.30 26.81 8.39
C PRO A 293 -14.79 27.92 7.44
N ASP A 294 -15.84 28.61 7.90
CA ASP A 294 -16.51 29.79 7.35
C ASP A 294 -17.39 29.64 6.11
N MET A 295 -18.58 29.04 6.31
CA MET A 295 -19.80 29.46 5.61
C MET A 295 -20.86 29.93 6.61
N SER A 296 -20.65 31.13 7.18
CA SER A 296 -21.67 32.18 7.41
C SER A 296 -21.07 33.34 8.20
#